data_AF-A0A323V5U4-F1
#
_entry.id   AF-A0A323V5U4-F1
#
_cell.length_a   1.000
_cell.length_b   1.000
_cell.length_c   1.000
_cell.angle_alpha   90.00
_cell.angle_beta   90.00
_cell.angle_gamma   90.00
#
_symmetry.space_group_name_H-M   'P 1'
#
loop_
_entity.id
_entity.type
_entity.pdbx_description
1 polymer ?
#
loop_
_entity_poly.entity_id
_entity_poly.type
_entity_poly.pdbx_seq_one_letter_code
_entity_poly.pdbx_strand_id
1 'polypeptide(L)'
;MSDPPAQADPGGRSRWWPPFLAVPLVVGFVLVVGRIGRQLTLDGVVLHLQGGWVLRGQFDVVWTPRVWLPVVVGLAGVLLGPALAARVPWRLLLPASALTAAGWAVALARTSGEDRLRAPLDSVYEYPHDVPRVGSIGAFLAGFVDSVPADSADPWTTHVSGHPPGALLAFVLLDRVGLTGLGWAAALCIAGGALAVPAVLVTVRA
;
A
#
# COMPACT_ATOMS: atom_id res chain seq x y z
N MET A 1 53.95 -31.42 5.27
CA MET A 1 53.01 -31.07 6.36
C MET A 1 51.83 -30.42 5.67
N SER A 2 50.82 -31.23 5.37
CA SER A 2 49.71 -30.89 4.49
C SER A 2 48.49 -30.63 5.37
N ASP A 3 47.89 -29.44 5.27
CA ASP A 3 46.65 -29.14 5.98
C ASP A 3 45.50 -30.02 5.44
N PRO A 4 44.64 -30.57 6.30
CA PRO A 4 43.46 -31.29 5.84
C PRO A 4 42.40 -30.30 5.31
N PRO A 5 41.57 -30.71 4.34
CA PRO A 5 40.51 -29.86 3.82
C PRO A 5 39.46 -29.60 4.91
N ALA A 6 39.04 -28.33 5.03
CA ALA A 6 37.96 -27.92 5.90
C ALA A 6 36.68 -28.72 5.60
N GLN A 7 36.22 -29.49 6.58
CA GLN A 7 34.95 -30.18 6.51
C GLN A 7 33.82 -29.13 6.49
N ALA A 8 33.04 -29.14 5.42
CA ALA A 8 31.80 -28.37 5.35
C ALA A 8 30.84 -28.90 6.42
N ASP A 9 30.45 -28.03 7.35
CA ASP A 9 29.46 -28.31 8.38
C ASP A 9 28.08 -28.53 7.72
N PRO A 10 27.47 -29.74 7.78
CA PRO A 10 26.14 -29.99 7.23
C PRO A 10 25.02 -29.62 8.22
N GLY A 11 25.33 -28.91 9.31
CA GLY A 11 24.48 -28.77 10.49
C GLY A 11 23.41 -27.66 10.47
N GLY A 12 23.22 -26.94 9.36
CA GLY A 12 22.19 -25.90 9.26
C GLY A 12 20.78 -26.48 9.12
N ARG A 13 20.25 -27.14 10.18
CA ARG A 13 18.83 -27.48 10.28
C ARG A 13 18.00 -26.20 10.33
N SER A 14 17.79 -25.58 9.18
CA SER A 14 16.73 -24.61 8.95
C SER A 14 15.45 -25.25 9.47
N ARG A 15 14.90 -24.68 10.54
CA ARG A 15 13.66 -25.13 11.15
C ARG A 15 12.57 -24.95 10.10
N TRP A 16 12.34 -26.01 9.31
CA TRP A 16 11.24 -26.17 8.38
C TRP A 16 9.95 -26.04 9.18
N TRP A 17 9.50 -24.82 9.43
CA TRP A 17 8.08 -24.59 9.56
C TRP A 17 7.52 -24.84 8.16
N PRO A 18 6.77 -25.92 7.94
CA PRO A 18 6.12 -26.10 6.65
C PRO A 18 5.24 -24.85 6.44
N PRO A 19 5.40 -24.12 5.31
CA PRO A 19 4.66 -22.88 5.06
C PRO A 19 3.13 -23.04 5.16
N PHE A 20 2.65 -24.28 5.05
CA PHE A 20 1.27 -24.67 5.26
C PHE A 20 0.76 -24.50 6.70
N LEU A 21 1.62 -24.46 7.73
CA LEU A 21 1.22 -24.17 9.12
C LEU A 21 1.10 -22.68 9.40
N ALA A 22 1.75 -21.83 8.61
CA ALA A 22 1.65 -20.38 8.76
C ALA A 22 0.23 -19.89 8.45
N VAL A 23 -0.40 -20.45 7.41
CA VAL A 23 -1.77 -20.09 7.00
C VAL A 23 -2.81 -20.32 8.12
N PRO A 24 -2.99 -21.53 8.70
CA PRO A 24 -3.95 -21.74 9.77
C PRO A 24 -3.61 -20.96 11.04
N LEU A 25 -2.32 -20.73 11.31
CA LEU A 25 -1.90 -19.88 12.43
C LEU A 25 -2.33 -18.42 12.24
N VAL A 26 -2.12 -17.85 11.05
CA VAL A 26 -2.58 -16.49 10.71
C VAL A 26 -4.11 -16.42 10.74
N VAL A 27 -4.80 -17.41 10.19
CA VAL A 27 -6.27 -17.49 10.24
C VAL A 27 -6.76 -17.55 11.69
N GLY A 28 -6.17 -18.42 12.51
CA GLY A 28 -6.50 -18.53 13.93
C GLY A 28 -6.27 -17.23 14.69
N PHE A 29 -5.14 -16.56 14.44
CA PHE A 29 -4.83 -15.25 15.01
C PHE A 29 -5.89 -14.20 14.62
N VAL A 30 -6.24 -14.09 13.33
CA VAL A 30 -7.27 -13.17 12.82
C VAL A 30 -8.63 -13.44 13.48
N LEU A 31 -9.03 -14.71 13.62
CA LEU A 31 -10.28 -15.09 14.28
C LEU A 31 -10.30 -14.71 15.76
N VAL A 32 -9.19 -14.93 16.48
CA VAL A 32 -9.05 -14.55 17.89
C VAL A 32 -9.14 -13.04 18.05
N VAL A 33 -8.36 -12.27 17.28
CA VAL A 33 -8.38 -10.80 17.32
C VAL A 33 -9.76 -10.26 16.98
N GLY A 34 -10.42 -10.77 15.93
CA GLY A 34 -11.77 -10.37 15.56
C GLY A 34 -12.80 -10.68 16.65
N ARG A 35 -12.67 -11.83 17.33
CA ARG A 35 -13.54 -12.18 18.46
C ARG A 35 -13.36 -11.23 19.63
N ILE A 36 -12.11 -10.93 20.01
CA ILE A 36 -11.79 -9.98 21.09
C ILE A 36 -12.34 -8.59 20.75
N GLY A 37 -12.08 -8.09 19.53
CA GLY A 37 -12.58 -6.78 19.08
C GLY A 37 -14.11 -6.70 19.10
N ARG A 38 -14.78 -7.79 18.72
CA ARG A 38 -16.25 -7.87 18.79
C ARG A 38 -16.75 -7.84 20.23
N GLN A 39 -16.12 -8.58 21.15
CA GLN A 39 -16.51 -8.56 22.57
C GLN A 39 -16.33 -7.17 23.18
N LEU A 40 -15.17 -6.54 22.97
CA LEU A 40 -14.92 -5.17 23.42
C LEU A 40 -15.99 -4.19 22.89
N THR A 41 -16.38 -4.32 21.62
CA THR A 41 -17.46 -3.48 21.06
C THR A 41 -18.81 -3.74 21.75
N LEU A 42 -19.14 -5.00 22.06
CA LEU A 42 -20.37 -5.36 22.77
C LEU A 42 -20.36 -4.87 24.22
N ASP A 43 -19.18 -4.82 24.84
CA ASP A 43 -18.95 -4.30 26.20
C ASP A 43 -18.96 -2.75 26.25
N GLY A 44 -19.24 -2.08 25.13
CA GLY A 44 -19.35 -0.63 25.03
C GLY A 44 -18.04 0.11 24.75
N VAL A 45 -16.95 -0.61 24.46
CA VAL A 45 -15.69 0.02 24.04
C VAL A 45 -15.82 0.52 22.60
N VAL A 46 -15.58 1.82 22.39
CA VAL A 46 -15.61 2.44 21.07
C VAL A 46 -14.33 2.09 20.31
N LEU A 47 -14.32 0.91 19.71
CA LEU A 47 -13.39 0.57 18.66
C LEU A 47 -13.92 1.22 17.39
N HIS A 48 -13.22 2.22 16.83
CA HIS A 48 -13.53 2.83 15.53
C HIS A 48 -13.35 1.84 14.34
N LEU A 49 -13.56 0.55 14.59
CA LEU A 49 -13.47 -0.61 13.71
C LEU A 49 -14.87 -1.10 13.28
N GLN A 50 -15.91 -0.25 13.38
CA GLN A 50 -17.28 -0.50 12.91
C GLN A 50 -17.77 -1.94 13.19
N GLY A 51 -17.71 -2.36 14.46
CA GLY A 51 -18.18 -3.67 14.92
C GLY A 51 -17.10 -4.73 15.19
N GLY A 52 -15.81 -4.39 15.05
CA GLY A 52 -14.69 -5.28 15.39
C GLY A 52 -14.38 -6.36 14.35
N TRP A 53 -14.97 -6.26 13.15
CA TRP A 53 -14.71 -7.18 12.04
C TRP A 53 -13.39 -6.87 11.35
N VAL A 54 -12.52 -7.88 11.21
CA VAL A 54 -11.21 -7.75 10.57
C VAL A 54 -11.32 -7.60 9.05
N LEU A 55 -12.32 -8.25 8.44
CA LEU A 55 -12.62 -8.14 7.02
C LEU A 55 -13.98 -7.49 6.84
N ARG A 56 -14.02 -6.41 6.06
CA ARG A 56 -15.25 -5.75 5.66
C ARG A 56 -15.26 -5.48 4.18
N GLY A 57 -16.45 -5.59 3.61
CA GLY A 57 -16.70 -5.48 2.18
C GLY A 57 -18.00 -6.18 1.85
N GLN A 58 -18.52 -5.88 0.66
CA GLN A 58 -19.64 -6.60 0.09
C GLN A 58 -19.11 -7.48 -1.03
N PHE A 59 -19.69 -8.67 -1.21
CA PHE A 59 -19.41 -9.46 -2.40
C PHE A 59 -20.05 -8.75 -3.59
N ASP A 60 -19.25 -7.98 -4.32
CA ASP A 60 -19.64 -7.28 -5.55
C ASP A 60 -18.92 -7.93 -6.73
N VAL A 61 -19.55 -8.93 -7.33
CA VAL A 61 -18.95 -9.69 -8.43
C VAL A 61 -19.09 -8.88 -9.73
N VAL A 62 -17.97 -8.34 -10.19
CA VAL A 62 -17.90 -7.53 -11.42
C VAL A 62 -17.72 -8.43 -12.64
N TRP A 63 -18.79 -8.65 -13.41
CA TRP A 63 -18.74 -9.36 -14.69
C TRP A 63 -18.69 -8.37 -15.85
N THR A 64 -17.50 -7.93 -16.24
CA THR A 64 -17.32 -7.04 -17.39
C THR A 64 -16.11 -7.47 -18.22
N PRO A 65 -16.05 -7.14 -19.53
CA PRO A 65 -14.85 -7.41 -20.32
C PRO A 65 -13.56 -6.78 -19.75
N ARG A 66 -13.69 -5.73 -18.93
CA ARG A 66 -12.54 -5.04 -18.30
C ARG A 66 -11.76 -5.94 -17.35
N VAL A 67 -12.37 -7.01 -16.83
CA VAL A 67 -11.67 -7.98 -15.97
C VAL A 67 -10.56 -8.74 -16.69
N TRP A 68 -10.63 -8.83 -18.02
CA TRP A 68 -9.58 -9.48 -18.81
C TRP A 68 -8.25 -8.73 -18.76
N LEU A 69 -8.26 -7.41 -18.55
CA LEU A 69 -7.04 -6.60 -18.51
C LEU A 69 -6.10 -7.05 -17.37
N PRO A 70 -6.49 -7.03 -16.08
CA PRO A 70 -5.62 -7.54 -15.02
C PRO A 70 -5.38 -9.04 -15.15
N VAL A 71 -6.31 -9.85 -15.66
CA VAL A 71 -6.04 -11.28 -15.89
C VAL A 71 -4.85 -11.47 -16.84
N VAL A 72 -4.85 -10.79 -17.99
CA VAL A 72 -3.76 -10.87 -18.97
C VAL A 72 -2.46 -10.30 -18.41
N VAL A 73 -2.50 -9.13 -17.76
CA VAL A 73 -1.31 -8.51 -17.15
C VAL A 73 -0.72 -9.42 -16.06
N GLY A 74 -1.57 -10.00 -15.21
CA GLY A 74 -1.16 -10.91 -14.14
C GLY A 74 -0.56 -12.21 -14.69
N LEU A 75 -1.21 -12.84 -15.67
CA LEU A 75 -0.69 -14.03 -16.34
C LEU A 75 0.64 -13.75 -17.04
N ALA A 76 0.77 -12.62 -17.74
CA ALA A 76 2.03 -12.22 -18.36
C ALA A 76 3.12 -12.01 -17.29
N GLY A 77 2.80 -11.38 -16.17
CA GLY A 77 3.72 -11.21 -15.04
C GLY A 77 4.20 -12.54 -14.45
N VAL A 78 3.29 -13.49 -14.24
CA VAL A 78 3.61 -14.82 -13.66
C VAL A 78 4.39 -15.69 -14.65
N LEU A 79 3.96 -15.74 -15.91
CA LEU A 79 4.52 -16.65 -16.92
C LEU A 79 5.81 -16.12 -17.55
N LEU A 80 5.90 -14.81 -17.78
CA LEU A 80 7.03 -14.18 -18.48
C LEU A 80 7.98 -13.45 -17.53
N GLY A 81 7.50 -12.98 -16.39
CA GLY A 81 8.25 -12.17 -15.44
C GLY A 81 9.59 -12.77 -15.01
N PRO A 82 9.66 -14.05 -14.57
CA PRO A 82 10.92 -14.67 -14.15
C PRO A 82 11.97 -14.73 -15.28
N ALA A 83 11.53 -15.12 -16.48
CA ALA A 83 12.40 -15.23 -17.64
C ALA A 83 12.89 -13.86 -18.14
N LEU A 84 12.05 -12.82 -18.05
CA LEU A 84 12.43 -11.44 -18.36
C LEU A 84 13.39 -10.89 -17.31
N ALA A 85 13.11 -11.09 -16.01
CA ALA A 85 13.96 -10.61 -14.93
C ALA A 85 15.38 -11.19 -15.00
N ALA A 86 15.54 -12.42 -15.46
CA ALA A 86 16.85 -13.06 -15.65
C ALA A 86 17.67 -12.49 -16.82
N ARG A 87 17.03 -11.84 -17.80
CA ARG A 87 17.66 -11.37 -19.04
C ARG A 87 17.81 -9.86 -19.13
N VAL A 88 16.93 -9.12 -18.46
CA VAL A 88 16.92 -7.65 -18.52
C VAL A 88 18.11 -7.10 -17.72
N PRO A 89 18.91 -6.18 -18.29
CA PRO A 89 20.00 -5.57 -17.55
C PRO A 89 19.46 -4.78 -16.36
N TRP A 90 20.16 -4.81 -15.23
CA TRP A 90 19.72 -4.17 -13.97
C TRP A 90 19.24 -2.72 -14.13
N ARG A 91 19.92 -1.94 -14.97
CA ARG A 91 19.59 -0.54 -15.25
C ARG A 91 18.18 -0.37 -15.82
N LEU A 92 17.68 -1.35 -16.57
CA LEU A 92 16.32 -1.37 -17.10
C LEU A 92 15.35 -2.12 -16.18
N LEU A 93 15.84 -3.08 -15.40
CA LEU A 93 15.00 -3.86 -14.48
C LEU A 93 14.29 -2.97 -13.45
N LEU A 94 15.00 -1.99 -12.88
CA LEU A 94 14.42 -1.08 -11.88
C LEU A 94 13.24 -0.26 -12.45
N PRO A 95 13.39 0.57 -13.50
CA PRO A 95 12.27 1.31 -14.05
C PRO A 95 11.19 0.39 -14.64
N ALA A 96 11.57 -0.74 -15.25
CA ALA A 96 10.59 -1.70 -15.77
C ALA A 96 9.72 -2.27 -14.65
N SER A 97 10.30 -2.62 -13.50
CA SER A 97 9.57 -3.16 -12.35
C SER A 97 8.57 -2.16 -11.78
N ALA A 98 8.94 -0.88 -11.70
CA ALA A 98 8.02 0.20 -11.29
C ALA A 98 6.90 0.39 -12.30
N LEU A 99 7.20 0.41 -13.61
CA LEU A 99 6.18 0.54 -14.66
C LEU A 99 5.23 -0.66 -14.68
N THR A 100 5.74 -1.88 -14.47
CA THR A 100 4.89 -3.08 -14.35
C THR A 100 3.98 -2.99 -13.12
N ALA A 101 4.50 -2.55 -11.97
CA ALA A 101 3.71 -2.38 -10.76
C ALA A 101 2.62 -1.29 -10.91
N ALA A 102 2.96 -0.15 -11.52
CA ALA A 102 2.00 0.90 -11.83
C ALA A 102 0.93 0.42 -12.83
N GLY A 103 1.36 -0.27 -13.89
CA GLY A 103 0.46 -0.86 -14.89
C GLY A 103 -0.49 -1.89 -14.28
N TRP A 104 0.00 -2.72 -13.35
CA TRP A 104 -0.82 -3.65 -12.58
C TRP A 104 -1.88 -2.94 -11.73
N ALA A 105 -1.49 -1.91 -10.96
CA ALA A 105 -2.42 -1.13 -10.15
C ALA A 105 -3.51 -0.46 -11.00
N VAL A 106 -3.14 0.12 -12.14
CA VAL A 106 -4.08 0.73 -13.08
C VAL A 106 -5.01 -0.32 -13.69
N ALA A 107 -4.47 -1.47 -14.11
CA ALA A 107 -5.27 -2.57 -14.67
C ALA A 107 -6.35 -3.05 -13.67
N LEU A 108 -5.99 -3.20 -12.39
CA LEU A 108 -6.93 -3.54 -11.34
C LEU A 108 -7.99 -2.45 -11.13
N ALA A 109 -7.58 -1.20 -10.98
CA ALA A 109 -8.53 -0.10 -10.73
C ALA A 109 -9.56 0.04 -11.85
N ARG A 110 -9.14 -0.14 -13.10
CA ARG A 110 -10.01 -0.04 -14.29
C ARG A 110 -11.09 -1.11 -14.37
N THR A 111 -10.97 -2.22 -13.63
CA THR A 111 -12.00 -3.29 -13.62
C THR A 111 -13.36 -2.77 -13.18
N SER A 112 -13.39 -1.91 -12.16
CA SER A 112 -14.61 -1.41 -11.54
C SER A 112 -15.10 -0.07 -12.12
N GLY A 113 -14.49 0.42 -13.21
CA GLY A 113 -14.87 1.66 -13.89
C GLY A 113 -13.70 2.61 -14.18
N GLU A 114 -13.95 3.63 -14.99
CA GLU A 114 -12.91 4.59 -15.41
C GLU A 114 -12.55 5.58 -14.30
N ASP A 115 -13.54 6.00 -13.51
CA ASP A 115 -13.36 6.95 -12.41
C ASP A 115 -12.71 6.34 -11.18
N ARG A 116 -12.51 5.02 -11.16
CA ARG A 116 -12.00 4.30 -9.98
C ARG A 116 -10.56 4.60 -9.63
N LEU A 117 -9.80 5.21 -10.54
CA LEU A 117 -8.47 5.73 -10.23
C LEU A 117 -8.52 6.93 -9.29
N ARG A 118 -9.55 7.78 -9.42
CA ARG A 118 -9.68 9.03 -8.66
C ARG A 118 -10.70 8.96 -7.53
N ALA A 119 -11.75 8.16 -7.68
CA ALA A 119 -12.85 8.06 -6.74
C ALA A 119 -12.42 7.75 -5.29
N PRO A 120 -11.38 6.92 -5.02
CA PRO A 120 -10.92 6.70 -3.65
C PRO A 120 -10.41 7.96 -2.94
N LEU A 121 -9.92 8.94 -3.71
CA LEU A 121 -9.41 10.22 -3.21
C LEU A 121 -10.48 11.32 -3.18
N ASP A 122 -11.66 11.03 -3.74
CA ASP A 122 -12.79 11.95 -3.80
C ASP A 122 -13.65 11.83 -2.54
N SER A 123 -13.03 12.13 -1.40
CA SER A 123 -13.68 12.07 -0.10
C SER A 123 -13.23 13.21 0.79
N VAL A 124 -14.16 13.69 1.61
CA VAL A 124 -13.88 14.63 2.71
C VAL A 124 -12.85 14.08 3.70
N TYR A 125 -12.64 12.76 3.76
CA TYR A 125 -11.69 12.17 4.69
C TYR A 125 -10.26 12.04 4.15
N GLU A 126 -10.01 12.45 2.91
CA GLU A 126 -8.76 12.19 2.17
C GLU A 126 -7.90 13.45 2.00
N TYR A 127 -6.59 13.24 1.80
CA TYR A 127 -5.60 14.32 1.68
C TYR A 127 -5.98 15.48 0.75
N PRO A 128 -6.54 15.26 -0.46
CA PRO A 128 -6.86 16.35 -1.37
C PRO A 128 -7.85 17.36 -0.79
N HIS A 129 -8.68 16.96 0.18
CA HIS A 129 -9.62 17.84 0.85
C HIS A 129 -8.91 18.94 1.65
N ASP A 130 -7.80 18.61 2.31
CA ASP A 130 -7.04 19.53 3.17
C ASP A 130 -5.95 20.32 2.43
N VAL A 131 -5.64 19.97 1.18
CA VAL A 131 -4.62 20.69 0.37
C VAL A 131 -4.89 22.20 0.32
N PRO A 132 -6.12 22.70 0.04
CA PRO A 132 -6.39 24.14 -0.02
C PRO A 132 -6.23 24.86 1.33
N ARG A 133 -6.29 24.14 2.46
CA ARG A 133 -6.09 24.72 3.80
C ARG A 133 -4.64 25.10 4.05
N VAL A 134 -3.69 24.49 3.32
CA VAL A 134 -2.26 24.75 3.50
C VAL A 134 -1.84 26.01 2.73
N GLY A 135 -1.95 27.16 3.39
CA GLY A 135 -1.49 28.44 2.86
C GLY A 135 0.04 28.57 2.83
N SER A 136 0.72 28.29 3.95
CA SER A 136 2.18 28.33 4.04
C SER A 136 2.74 27.02 4.61
N ILE A 137 3.83 26.53 4.01
CA ILE A 137 4.48 25.28 4.44
C ILE A 137 5.05 25.43 5.86
N GLY A 138 5.65 26.59 6.17
CA GLY A 138 6.22 26.86 7.49
C GLY A 138 5.17 26.84 8.60
N ALA A 139 4.05 27.56 8.43
CA ALA A 139 2.99 27.55 9.44
C ALA A 139 2.31 26.18 9.54
N PHE A 140 2.13 25.50 8.40
CA PHE A 140 1.61 24.12 8.39
C PHE A 140 2.47 23.17 9.22
N LEU A 141 3.79 23.17 9.00
CA LEU A 141 4.69 22.28 9.75
C LEU A 141 4.76 22.65 11.24
N ALA A 142 4.72 23.94 11.57
CA ALA A 142 4.76 24.40 12.96
C ALA A 142 3.48 24.05 13.74
N GLY A 143 2.31 24.15 13.09
CA GLY A 143 0.99 23.92 13.72
C GLY A 143 0.35 22.58 13.41
N PHE A 144 1.02 21.68 12.68
CA PHE A 144 0.41 20.42 12.21
C PHE A 144 -0.23 19.62 13.34
N VAL A 145 0.49 19.48 14.46
CA VAL A 145 0.07 18.64 15.60
C VAL A 145 -1.14 19.24 16.33
N ASP A 146 -1.32 20.56 16.28
CA ASP A 146 -2.42 21.25 16.99
C ASP A 146 -3.80 20.89 16.40
N SER A 147 -3.84 20.53 15.11
CA SER A 147 -5.04 20.12 14.38
C SER A 147 -5.22 18.59 14.28
N VAL A 148 -4.30 17.78 14.82
CA VAL A 148 -4.44 16.31 14.82
C VAL A 148 -5.57 15.81 15.75
N PRO A 149 -5.73 16.36 16.99
CA PRO A 149 -6.82 15.95 17.86
C PRO A 149 -8.20 16.23 17.23
N ALA A 150 -9.10 15.25 17.36
CA ALA A 150 -10.45 15.33 16.79
C ALA A 150 -11.32 16.43 17.42
N ASP A 151 -10.99 16.87 18.64
CA ASP A 151 -11.63 17.93 19.41
C ASP A 151 -10.91 19.29 19.28
N SER A 152 -9.89 19.38 18.43
CA SER A 152 -9.24 20.67 18.11
C SER A 152 -10.21 21.62 17.41
N ALA A 153 -9.88 22.92 17.41
CA ALA A 153 -10.76 23.96 16.86
C ALA A 153 -10.97 23.84 15.34
N ASP A 154 -9.97 23.32 14.62
CA ASP A 154 -10.00 23.09 13.17
C ASP A 154 -9.26 21.79 12.84
N PRO A 155 -9.89 20.62 13.05
CA PRO A 155 -9.21 19.33 12.94
C PRO A 155 -8.85 18.99 11.50
N TRP A 156 -7.77 18.25 11.32
CA TRP A 156 -7.44 17.60 10.07
C TRP A 156 -8.45 16.49 9.74
N THR A 157 -8.54 16.17 8.46
CA THR A 157 -9.28 14.99 8.01
C THR A 157 -8.66 13.72 8.56
N THR A 158 -9.46 12.66 8.66
CA THR A 158 -9.06 11.39 9.26
C THR A 158 -7.74 10.85 8.71
N HIS A 159 -7.54 10.90 7.38
CA HIS A 159 -6.33 10.37 6.77
C HIS A 159 -5.11 11.26 7.06
N VAL A 160 -5.28 12.58 7.06
CA VAL A 160 -4.19 13.52 7.40
C VAL A 160 -3.77 13.36 8.86
N SER A 161 -4.71 13.27 9.81
CA SER A 161 -4.41 13.05 11.23
C SER A 161 -3.68 11.73 11.50
N GLY A 162 -3.85 10.73 10.63
CA GLY A 162 -3.27 9.39 10.79
C GLY A 162 -1.80 9.26 10.41
N HIS A 163 -1.19 10.29 9.80
CA HIS A 163 0.16 10.19 9.23
C HIS A 163 1.04 11.41 9.55
N PRO A 164 2.38 11.27 9.43
CA PRO A 164 3.29 12.41 9.51
C PRO A 164 2.97 13.48 8.45
N PRO A 165 3.27 14.77 8.70
CA PRO A 165 2.89 15.89 7.84
C PRO A 165 3.44 15.79 6.41
N GLY A 166 4.52 15.01 6.21
CA GLY A 166 5.10 14.76 4.89
C GLY A 166 4.12 14.14 3.89
N ALA A 167 3.12 13.39 4.34
CA ALA A 167 2.12 12.79 3.46
C ALA A 167 1.25 13.87 2.80
N LEU A 168 0.63 14.75 3.59
CA LEU A 168 -0.13 15.89 3.05
C LEU A 168 0.77 16.84 2.27
N LEU A 169 2.00 17.06 2.74
CA LEU A 169 2.96 17.94 2.05
C LEU A 169 3.27 17.46 0.62
N ALA A 170 3.27 16.15 0.35
CA ALA A 170 3.47 15.63 -1.00
C ALA A 170 2.35 16.09 -1.96
N PHE A 171 1.08 16.09 -1.50
CA PHE A 171 -0.05 16.61 -2.30
C PHE A 171 -0.01 18.14 -2.42
N VAL A 172 0.37 18.85 -1.36
CA VAL A 172 0.56 20.32 -1.41
C VAL A 172 1.62 20.69 -2.43
N LEU A 173 2.79 20.03 -2.41
CA LEU A 173 3.86 20.31 -3.36
C LEU A 173 3.44 20.00 -4.80
N LEU A 174 2.69 18.91 -5.01
CA LEU A 174 2.12 18.55 -6.31
C LEU A 174 1.19 19.66 -6.84
N ASP A 175 0.33 20.19 -5.98
CA ASP A 175 -0.56 21.31 -6.31
C ASP A 175 0.23 22.59 -6.63
N ARG A 176 1.27 22.92 -5.85
CA ARG A 176 2.11 24.11 -6.07
C ARG A 176 2.90 24.09 -7.38
N VAL A 177 3.24 22.92 -7.90
CA VAL A 177 3.90 22.80 -9.22
C VAL A 177 2.90 22.75 -10.39
N GLY A 178 1.61 22.97 -10.12
CA GLY A 178 0.54 23.05 -11.13
C GLY A 178 -0.08 21.71 -11.51
N LEU A 179 0.28 20.62 -10.82
CA LEU A 179 -0.28 19.29 -11.04
C LEU A 179 -1.49 19.08 -10.12
N THR A 180 -2.55 19.85 -10.37
CA THR A 180 -3.69 19.96 -9.46
C THR A 180 -4.79 18.91 -9.73
N GLY A 181 -5.58 18.59 -8.70
CA GLY A 181 -6.76 17.74 -8.81
C GLY A 181 -6.53 16.25 -8.64
N LEU A 182 -7.64 15.51 -8.54
CA LEU A 182 -7.66 14.09 -8.13
C LEU A 182 -6.94 13.14 -9.09
N GLY A 183 -6.83 13.49 -10.38
CA GLY A 183 -6.09 12.68 -11.34
C GLY A 183 -4.58 12.67 -11.05
N TRP A 184 -4.01 13.84 -10.76
CA TRP A 184 -2.60 13.95 -10.36
C TRP A 184 -2.37 13.37 -8.97
N ALA A 185 -3.29 13.57 -8.04
CA ALA A 185 -3.24 12.93 -6.72
C ALA A 185 -3.20 11.39 -6.84
N ALA A 186 -4.04 10.80 -7.70
CA ALA A 186 -4.03 9.37 -7.99
C ALA A 186 -2.72 8.92 -8.63
N ALA A 187 -2.19 9.69 -9.59
CA ALA A 187 -0.91 9.40 -10.23
C ALA A 187 0.25 9.41 -9.22
N LEU A 188 0.27 10.36 -8.28
CA LEU A 188 1.26 10.42 -7.20
C LEU A 188 1.20 9.15 -6.34
N CYS A 189 0.01 8.73 -5.90
CA CYS A 189 -0.16 7.51 -5.11
C CYS A 189 0.30 6.26 -5.87
N ILE A 190 -0.08 6.12 -7.15
CA ILE A 190 0.32 4.98 -7.99
C ILE A 190 1.84 4.96 -8.18
N ALA A 191 2.45 6.10 -8.49
CA ALA A 191 3.90 6.20 -8.68
C ALA A 191 4.64 5.90 -7.38
N GLY A 192 4.22 6.50 -6.25
CA GLY A 192 4.81 6.27 -4.93
C GLY A 192 4.75 4.80 -4.52
N GLY A 193 3.58 4.16 -4.67
CA GLY A 193 3.42 2.73 -4.40
C GLY A 193 4.23 1.85 -5.33
N ALA A 194 4.28 2.18 -6.63
CA ALA A 194 5.06 1.42 -7.62
C ALA A 194 6.57 1.46 -7.36
N LEU A 195 7.09 2.56 -6.80
CA LEU A 195 8.50 2.71 -6.42
C LEU A 195 8.94 1.78 -5.28
N ALA A 196 8.01 1.20 -4.52
CA ALA A 196 8.34 0.20 -3.51
C ALA A 196 9.03 -1.02 -4.12
N VAL A 197 8.64 -1.43 -5.35
CA VAL A 197 9.21 -2.60 -6.03
C VAL A 197 10.71 -2.43 -6.31
N PRO A 198 11.18 -1.41 -7.05
CA PRO A 198 12.61 -1.20 -7.24
C PRO A 198 13.35 -0.90 -5.94
N ALA A 199 12.71 -0.26 -4.95
CA ALA A 199 13.34 -0.04 -3.63
C ALA A 199 13.67 -1.38 -2.93
N VAL A 200 12.74 -2.34 -2.95
CA VAL A 200 13.00 -3.70 -2.45
C VAL A 200 14.12 -4.36 -3.25
N LEU A 201 14.10 -4.28 -4.58
CA LEU A 201 15.15 -4.86 -5.42
C LEU A 201 16.54 -4.29 -5.09
N VAL A 202 16.66 -2.97 -4.93
CA VAL A 202 17.91 -2.32 -4.53
C VAL A 202 18.33 -2.78 -3.14
N THR A 203 17.40 -2.85 -2.18
CA THR A 203 17.68 -3.23 -0.79
C THR A 203 18.19 -4.66 -0.66
N VAL A 204 17.56 -5.62 -1.36
CA VAL A 204 17.99 -7.04 -1.30
C VAL A 204 19.25 -7.33 -2.12
N ARG A 205 19.67 -6.38 -2.96
CA ARG A 205 20.90 -6.49 -3.74
C ARG A 205 22.12 -5.93 -3.01
N ALA A 206 21.92 -4.86 -2.23
CA ALA A 206 22.95 -4.18 -1.44
C ALA A 206 23.45 -5.09 -0.30
#